data_AF-A0A8T2N9L5-F1
#
_entry.id   AF-A0A8T2N9L5-F1
#
_cell.length_a   1.000
_cell.length_b   1.000
_cell.length_c   1.000
_cell.angle_alpha   90.00
_cell.angle_beta   90.00
_cell.angle_gamma   90.00
#
_symmetry.space_group_name_H-M   'P 1'
#
loop_
_entity.id
_entity.type
_entity.pdbx_description
1 polymer ?
#
loop_
_entity_poly.entity_id
_entity_poly.type
_entity_poly.pdbx_seq_one_letter_code
_entity_poly.pdbx_strand_id
1 'polypeptide(L)'
;MPCSEASEAVGGIANSPSKRLRTETDPVPVKSILKFAKLSENATVPTKGSVRAAGYDLYSSAVFALFYSAYDYSIAPLDKVIVKTDIQIAVPAGCYGRVVKKGDRVAQLICEKICYPELEQLDTLDETVRGDGGFGSTGRN
;
A
#
# COMPACT_ATOMS: atom_id res chain seq x y z
N MET A 1 44.19 30.29 54.79
CA MET A 1 45.38 29.57 55.30
C MET A 1 44.97 28.13 55.61
N PRO A 2 45.85 27.16 55.35
CA PRO A 2 45.62 26.03 54.44
C PRO A 2 45.68 24.66 55.13
N CYS A 3 45.48 23.58 54.36
CA CYS A 3 46.12 22.25 54.42
C CYS A 3 45.13 21.16 53.95
N SER A 4 45.46 20.16 53.14
CA SER A 4 46.57 19.88 52.22
C SER A 4 46.27 18.49 51.65
N GLU A 5 46.69 18.31 50.40
CA GLU A 5 46.74 17.13 49.55
C GLU A 5 46.74 15.73 50.19
N ALA A 6 46.03 14.81 49.53
CA ALA A 6 46.51 13.46 49.29
C ALA A 6 46.22 13.09 47.82
N SER A 7 47.30 13.01 47.05
CA SER A 7 47.37 12.48 45.68
C SER A 7 47.56 10.96 45.68
N GLU A 8 47.52 10.39 44.46
CA GLU A 8 47.84 9.02 44.03
C GLU A 8 46.63 8.05 43.99
N ALA A 9 46.37 7.26 42.95
CA ALA A 9 46.97 7.11 41.63
C ALA A 9 46.01 6.27 40.74
N VAL A 10 46.00 6.60 39.44
CA VAL A 10 45.94 5.70 38.26
C VAL A 10 44.81 4.67 38.16
N GLY A 11 43.99 4.83 37.11
CA GLY A 11 43.13 3.76 36.60
C GLY A 11 42.22 4.21 35.47
N GLY A 12 42.80 4.70 34.37
CA GLY A 12 42.03 5.01 33.17
C GLY A 12 41.44 3.74 32.55
N ILE A 13 40.13 3.74 32.34
CA ILE A 13 39.51 3.01 31.24
C ILE A 13 38.69 4.05 30.48
N ALA A 14 39.32 4.59 29.45
CA ALA A 14 38.64 5.34 28.41
C ALA A 14 37.70 4.39 27.68
N ASN A 15 36.41 4.35 28.08
CA ASN A 15 35.38 3.89 27.16
C ASN A 15 35.09 5.04 26.20
N SER A 16 35.83 5.02 25.09
CA SER A 16 35.49 5.71 23.86
C SER A 16 33.98 5.58 23.61
N PRO A 17 33.26 6.64 23.21
CA PRO A 17 31.89 6.50 22.74
C PRO A 17 31.94 5.75 21.41
N SER A 18 31.93 4.42 21.51
CA SER A 18 31.79 3.50 20.39
C SER A 18 30.54 3.90 19.63
N LYS A 19 30.77 4.50 18.46
CA LYS A 19 29.85 4.70 17.33
C LYS A 19 28.38 4.54 17.72
N ARG A 20 27.73 5.67 17.97
CA ARG A 20 26.29 5.81 17.75
C ARG A 20 26.02 5.19 16.38
N LEU A 21 25.40 4.02 16.36
CA LEU A 21 24.95 3.41 15.11
C LEU A 21 24.00 4.44 14.53
N ARG A 22 24.42 5.11 13.46
CA ARG A 22 23.48 5.87 12.66
C ARG A 22 22.53 4.81 12.13
N THR A 23 21.31 4.79 12.63
CA THR A 23 20.21 4.19 11.88
C THR A 23 20.02 5.12 10.69
N GLU A 24 20.89 4.98 9.69
CA GLU A 24 20.65 5.51 8.36
C GLU A 24 19.42 4.75 7.89
N THR A 25 18.25 5.37 8.06
CA THR A 25 16.99 4.91 7.50
C THR A 25 17.01 5.20 6.00
N ASP A 26 18.02 4.70 5.31
CA ASP A 26 17.93 4.56 3.87
C ASP A 26 16.85 3.50 3.65
N PRO A 27 15.76 3.80 2.91
CA PRO A 27 14.77 2.80 2.61
C PRO A 27 15.42 1.80 1.66
N VAL A 28 16.03 0.75 2.22
CA VAL A 28 16.33 -0.48 1.50
C VAL A 28 15.06 -0.81 0.72
N PRO A 29 15.10 -0.98 -0.61
CA PRO A 29 13.90 -1.22 -1.39
C PRO A 29 13.31 -2.55 -0.93
N VAL A 30 12.37 -2.46 0.02
CA VAL A 30 11.73 -3.63 0.60
C VAL A 30 10.92 -4.23 -0.53
N LYS A 31 11.34 -5.41 -0.98
CA LYS A 31 10.66 -6.17 -2.03
C LYS A 31 9.18 -6.24 -1.68
N SER A 32 8.36 -5.50 -2.44
CA SER A 32 6.94 -5.32 -2.13
C SER A 32 6.18 -6.55 -2.63
N ILE A 33 6.03 -7.54 -1.76
CA ILE A 33 5.33 -8.79 -2.06
C ILE A 33 3.86 -8.64 -1.66
N LEU A 34 2.95 -8.79 -2.64
CA LEU A 34 1.52 -8.91 -2.38
C LEU A 34 1.23 -10.34 -1.92
N LYS A 35 0.77 -10.51 -0.68
CA LYS A 35 0.42 -11.83 -0.14
C LYS A 35 -1.08 -12.06 -0.30
N PHE A 36 -1.48 -13.27 -0.64
CA PHE A 36 -2.89 -13.65 -0.71
C PHE A 36 -3.11 -15.05 -0.13
N ALA A 37 -4.33 -15.31 0.34
CA ALA A 37 -4.78 -16.62 0.79
C ALA A 37 -6.15 -16.93 0.17
N LYS A 38 -6.35 -18.18 -0.26
CA LYS A 38 -7.66 -18.66 -0.73
C LYS A 38 -8.48 -19.08 0.49
N LEU A 39 -9.75 -18.68 0.50
CA LEU A 39 -10.70 -19.07 1.55
C LEU A 39 -11.54 -20.29 1.19
N SER A 40 -11.66 -20.58 -0.11
CA SER A 40 -12.42 -21.70 -0.64
C SER A 40 -11.65 -22.35 -1.80
N GLU A 41 -12.03 -23.59 -2.14
CA GLU A 41 -11.50 -24.29 -3.31
C GLU A 41 -11.94 -23.63 -4.63
N ASN A 42 -13.02 -22.86 -4.59
CA ASN A 42 -13.59 -22.13 -5.72
C ASN A 42 -12.83 -20.82 -6.04
N ALA A 43 -11.92 -20.41 -5.16
CA ALA A 43 -11.13 -19.21 -5.36
C ALA A 43 -10.06 -19.42 -6.43
N THR A 44 -10.04 -18.56 -7.45
CA THR A 44 -9.02 -18.59 -8.51
C THR A 44 -7.85 -17.66 -8.15
N VAL A 45 -6.63 -18.08 -8.48
CA VAL A 45 -5.42 -17.26 -8.24
C VAL A 45 -5.44 -16.02 -9.16
N PRO A 46 -5.25 -14.80 -8.63
CA PRO A 46 -5.16 -13.61 -9.47
C PRO A 46 -4.02 -13.72 -10.48
N THR A 47 -4.29 -13.38 -11.74
CA THR A 47 -3.29 -13.47 -12.82
C THR A 47 -2.87 -12.08 -13.26
N LYS A 48 -1.69 -11.97 -13.89
CA LYS A 48 -1.21 -10.71 -14.44
C LYS A 48 -1.27 -10.78 -15.96
N GLY A 49 -2.00 -9.88 -16.61
CA GLY A 49 -2.20 -9.91 -18.06
C GLY A 49 -0.94 -9.65 -18.90
N SER A 50 0.07 -8.96 -18.34
CA SER A 50 1.37 -8.75 -18.99
C SER A 50 2.47 -8.47 -17.96
N VAL A 51 3.74 -8.59 -18.35
CA VAL A 51 4.90 -8.36 -17.46
C VAL A 51 4.84 -7.00 -16.75
N ARG A 52 4.34 -5.97 -17.44
CA ARG A 52 4.22 -4.59 -16.96
C ARG A 52 2.79 -4.14 -16.66
N ALA A 53 1.81 -5.06 -16.61
CA ALA A 53 0.44 -4.70 -16.25
C ALA A 53 0.41 -4.04 -14.86
N ALA A 54 -0.45 -3.03 -14.72
CA ALA A 54 -0.62 -2.29 -13.48
C ALA A 54 -1.38 -3.07 -12.41
N GLY A 55 -2.23 -4.01 -12.81
CA GLY A 55 -3.09 -4.78 -11.91
C GLY A 55 -3.06 -6.29 -12.12
N TYR A 56 -3.63 -6.98 -11.15
CA TYR A 56 -3.93 -8.41 -11.19
C TYR A 56 -5.41 -8.61 -11.52
N ASP A 57 -5.71 -9.45 -12.49
CA ASP A 57 -7.06 -9.82 -12.86
C ASP A 57 -7.69 -10.66 -11.72
N LEU A 58 -8.86 -10.22 -11.25
CA LEU A 58 -9.65 -10.90 -10.23
C LEU A 58 -10.77 -11.71 -10.89
N TYR A 59 -11.08 -12.84 -10.27
CA TYR A 59 -12.08 -13.77 -10.75
C TYR A 59 -13.18 -13.92 -9.71
N SER A 60 -14.42 -14.12 -10.17
CA SER A 60 -15.48 -14.61 -9.29
C SER A 60 -15.13 -16.02 -8.81
N SER A 61 -15.55 -16.35 -7.59
CA SER A 61 -15.50 -17.73 -7.10
C SER A 61 -16.50 -18.58 -7.90
N ALA A 62 -16.08 -19.11 -9.04
CA ALA A 62 -16.87 -19.99 -9.89
C ALA A 62 -16.51 -21.45 -9.58
N VAL A 63 -17.51 -22.28 -9.31
CA VAL A 63 -17.29 -23.72 -9.16
C VAL A 63 -17.15 -24.31 -10.56
N PHE A 64 -16.02 -24.96 -10.83
CA PHE A 64 -15.86 -25.81 -12.01
C PHE A 64 -16.54 -27.16 -11.76
N ALA A 65 -17.86 -27.16 -11.63
CA ALA A 65 -18.65 -28.38 -11.55
C ALA A 65 -19.80 -28.24 -12.54
N LEU A 66 -19.89 -29.22 -13.44
CA LEU A 66 -20.77 -29.34 -14.61
C LEU A 66 -22.28 -29.17 -14.35
N PHE A 67 -22.75 -28.79 -13.16
CA PHE A 67 -24.18 -28.65 -12.90
C PHE A 67 -24.64 -27.53 -11.95
N TYR A 68 -23.79 -26.89 -11.15
CA TYR A 68 -24.23 -25.75 -10.31
C TYR A 68 -23.04 -24.85 -9.99
N SER A 69 -23.08 -23.60 -10.45
CA SER A 69 -22.18 -22.54 -9.99
C SER A 69 -22.62 -22.09 -8.60
N ALA A 70 -21.71 -22.05 -7.62
CA ALA A 70 -22.06 -21.63 -6.26
C ALA A 70 -22.50 -20.16 -6.17
N TYR A 71 -22.11 -19.31 -7.12
CA TYR A 71 -22.54 -17.91 -7.21
C TYR A 71 -22.65 -17.47 -8.69
N ASP A 72 -23.75 -17.83 -9.33
CA ASP A 72 -24.15 -17.15 -10.57
C ASP A 72 -24.81 -15.81 -10.23
N TYR A 73 -24.18 -14.73 -10.69
CA TYR A 73 -24.70 -13.38 -10.53
C TYR A 73 -25.35 -12.94 -11.85
N SER A 74 -26.67 -12.95 -11.93
CA SER A 74 -27.42 -12.29 -13.00
C SER A 74 -27.68 -10.83 -12.60
N ILE A 75 -27.00 -9.88 -13.26
CA ILE A 75 -27.15 -8.45 -12.97
C ILE A 75 -28.06 -7.85 -14.04
N ALA A 76 -29.22 -7.35 -13.61
CA ALA A 76 -30.14 -6.65 -14.51
C ALA A 76 -29.54 -5.31 -14.99
N PRO A 77 -30.00 -4.75 -16.13
CA PRO A 77 -29.57 -3.44 -16.57
C PRO A 77 -29.77 -2.38 -15.47
N LEU A 78 -28.75 -1.54 -15.26
CA LEU A 78 -28.70 -0.50 -14.21
C LEU A 78 -28.63 -1.02 -12.75
N ASP A 79 -28.49 -2.33 -12.55
CA ASP A 79 -28.38 -2.94 -11.22
C ASP A 79 -26.92 -3.06 -10.73
N LYS A 80 -26.72 -3.29 -9.43
CA LYS A 80 -25.40 -3.38 -8.78
C LYS A 80 -25.36 -4.55 -7.81
N VAL A 81 -24.33 -5.40 -7.97
CA VAL A 81 -24.11 -6.57 -7.10
C VAL A 81 -22.67 -6.59 -6.57
N ILE A 82 -22.51 -7.07 -5.34
CA ILE A 82 -21.21 -7.39 -4.74
C ILE A 82 -20.84 -8.83 -5.12
N VAL A 83 -19.81 -8.98 -5.94
CA VAL A 83 -19.30 -10.28 -6.36
C VAL A 83 -18.22 -10.74 -5.39
N LYS A 84 -18.38 -11.96 -4.86
CA LYS A 84 -17.40 -12.57 -3.96
C LYS A 84 -16.24 -13.18 -4.75
N THR A 85 -15.01 -12.97 -4.27
CA THR A 85 -13.78 -13.50 -4.87
C THR A 85 -13.13 -14.59 -4.02
N ASP A 86 -13.59 -14.80 -2.79
CA ASP A 86 -13.09 -15.78 -1.82
C ASP A 86 -11.56 -15.77 -1.62
N ILE A 87 -10.94 -14.60 -1.74
CA ILE A 87 -9.52 -14.38 -1.47
C ILE A 87 -9.33 -13.34 -0.37
N GLN A 88 -8.36 -13.58 0.51
CA GLN A 88 -7.82 -12.58 1.41
C GLN A 88 -6.51 -12.06 0.86
N ILE A 89 -6.26 -10.76 1.03
CA ILE A 89 -5.09 -10.08 0.48
C ILE A 89 -4.47 -9.25 1.59
N ALA A 90 -3.15 -9.39 1.77
CA ALA A 90 -2.36 -8.49 2.59
C ALA A 90 -1.54 -7.58 1.66
N VAL A 91 -1.95 -6.32 1.60
CA VAL A 91 -1.32 -5.28 0.78
C VAL A 91 -0.01 -4.84 1.44
N PRO A 92 1.08 -4.66 0.68
CA PRO A 92 2.34 -4.15 1.24
C PRO A 92 2.18 -2.72 1.80
N ALA A 93 3.04 -2.37 2.75
CA ALA A 93 3.05 -1.05 3.37
C ALA A 93 3.23 0.08 2.32
N GLY A 94 2.58 1.23 2.57
CA GLY A 94 2.62 2.39 1.68
C GLY A 94 1.82 2.23 0.38
N CYS A 95 0.98 1.19 0.28
CA CYS A 95 0.06 0.99 -0.84
C CYS A 95 -1.35 0.70 -0.35
N TYR A 96 -2.34 0.90 -1.22
CA TYR A 96 -3.69 0.38 -1.05
C TYR A 96 -4.14 -0.37 -2.32
N GLY A 97 -5.07 -1.30 -2.16
CA GLY A 97 -5.62 -2.10 -3.25
C GLY A 97 -6.84 -1.42 -3.86
N ARG A 98 -6.74 -0.93 -5.10
CA ARG A 98 -7.88 -0.39 -5.84
C ARG A 98 -8.44 -1.44 -6.80
N VAL A 99 -9.75 -1.66 -6.72
CA VAL A 99 -10.49 -2.59 -7.60
C VAL A 99 -11.15 -1.83 -8.74
N VAL A 100 -10.77 -2.13 -9.99
CA VAL A 100 -11.30 -1.47 -11.20
C VAL A 100 -12.14 -2.44 -12.01
N LYS A 101 -13.36 -2.02 -12.38
CA LYS A 101 -14.25 -2.77 -13.27
C LYS A 101 -13.91 -2.42 -14.72
N LYS A 102 -13.49 -3.37 -15.56
CA LYS A 102 -13.40 -3.12 -17.01
C LYS A 102 -13.90 -4.33 -17.82
N GLY A 103 -15.09 -4.16 -18.42
CA GLY A 103 -15.60 -4.86 -19.61
C GLY A 103 -15.37 -6.37 -19.72
N ASP A 104 -15.86 -7.15 -18.76
CA ASP A 104 -15.90 -8.63 -18.78
C ASP A 104 -14.63 -9.41 -18.46
N ARG A 105 -13.82 -8.86 -17.54
CA ARG A 105 -13.11 -9.64 -16.51
C ARG A 105 -13.45 -9.00 -15.18
N VAL A 106 -14.02 -9.78 -14.26
CA VAL A 106 -14.89 -9.33 -13.15
C VAL A 106 -14.35 -8.12 -12.37
N ALA A 107 -13.04 -8.03 -12.13
CA ALA A 107 -12.36 -6.77 -11.83
C ALA A 107 -10.83 -6.94 -11.97
N GLN A 108 -10.06 -5.87 -11.76
CA GLN A 108 -8.61 -5.92 -11.55
C GLN A 108 -8.23 -5.24 -10.23
N LEU A 109 -7.24 -5.78 -9.53
CA LEU A 109 -6.62 -5.20 -8.34
C LEU A 109 -5.33 -4.47 -8.69
N ILE A 110 -5.27 -3.17 -8.43
CA ILE A 110 -4.08 -2.33 -8.61
C ILE A 110 -3.56 -1.92 -7.24
N CYS A 111 -2.27 -2.15 -6.98
CA CYS A 111 -1.61 -1.65 -5.77
C CYS A 111 -1.13 -0.23 -6.04
N GLU A 112 -1.87 0.77 -5.57
CA GLU A 112 -1.52 2.18 -5.73
C GLU A 112 -0.72 2.68 -4.53
N LYS A 113 0.38 3.37 -4.81
CA LYS A 113 1.25 3.95 -3.78
C LYS A 113 0.56 5.17 -3.18
N ILE A 114 0.58 5.24 -1.86
CA ILE A 114 0.00 6.33 -1.09
C ILE A 114 0.96 6.77 0.01
N CYS A 115 0.90 8.05 0.33
CA CYS A 115 1.47 8.60 1.56
C CYS A 115 0.40 8.64 2.64
N TYR A 116 0.84 8.46 3.90
CA TYR A 116 0.01 8.68 5.08
C TYR A 116 0.56 9.90 5.84
N PRO A 117 0.28 11.13 5.36
CA PRO A 117 0.74 12.34 6.03
C PRO A 117 -0.07 12.64 7.29
N GLU A 118 0.54 13.33 8.24
CA GLU A 118 -0.20 13.98 9.34
C GLU A 118 -0.86 15.26 8.84
N LEU A 119 -2.04 15.58 9.38
CA LEU A 119 -2.78 16.79 9.00
C LEU A 119 -2.37 17.95 9.90
N GLU A 120 -1.93 19.05 9.29
CA GLU A 120 -1.63 20.31 9.96
C GLU A 120 -2.60 21.39 9.48
N GLN A 121 -3.26 22.07 10.41
CA GLN A 121 -4.19 23.16 10.11
C GLN A 121 -3.44 24.49 10.07
N LEU A 122 -3.62 25.25 8.99
CA LEU A 122 -3.05 26.57 8.76
C LEU A 122 -4.16 27.57 8.40
N ASP A 123 -3.91 28.86 8.64
CA ASP A 123 -4.86 29.92 8.27
C ASP A 123 -4.91 30.15 6.75
N THR A 124 -3.76 30.04 6.07
CA THR A 124 -3.63 30.21 4.61
C THR A 124 -2.57 29.27 4.03
N LEU A 125 -2.77 28.82 2.79
CA LEU A 125 -1.78 28.07 2.02
C LEU A 125 -1.02 29.00 1.06
N ASP A 126 0.14 28.54 0.55
CA ASP A 126 0.93 29.26 -0.44
C ASP A 126 0.19 29.39 -1.79
N GLU A 127 0.38 30.51 -2.48
CA GLU A 127 -0.19 30.74 -3.81
C GLU A 127 0.48 29.85 -4.88
N THR A 128 -0.31 29.35 -5.84
CA THR A 128 0.18 28.56 -6.97
C THR A 128 -0.26 29.18 -8.29
N VAL A 129 0.48 28.93 -9.38
CA VAL A 129 0.08 29.35 -10.74
C VAL A 129 -1.31 28.84 -11.12
N ARG A 130 -1.74 27.70 -10.55
CA ARG A 130 -3.09 27.16 -10.75
C ARG A 130 -4.16 27.93 -9.97
N GLY A 131 -3.82 28.49 -8.80
CA GLY A 131 -4.75 29.15 -7.88
C GLY A 131 -6.01 28.31 -7.65
N ASP A 132 -7.17 28.95 -7.75
CA ASP A 132 -8.49 28.33 -7.62
C ASP A 132 -8.98 27.62 -8.90
N GLY A 133 -8.11 27.44 -9.89
CA GLY A 133 -8.44 26.84 -11.18
C GLY A 133 -8.82 25.35 -11.06
N GLY A 134 -10.10 25.04 -11.22
CA GLY A 134 -10.65 23.69 -11.27
C GLY A 134 -11.61 23.47 -12.44
N PHE A 135 -12.22 22.28 -12.52
CA PHE A 135 -13.40 22.00 -13.37
C PHE A 135 -13.29 22.41 -14.86
N GLY A 136 -12.15 22.15 -15.51
CA GLY A 136 -11.96 22.49 -16.92
C GLY A 136 -11.53 23.95 -17.15
N SER A 137 -10.91 24.58 -16.16
CA SER A 137 -10.30 25.92 -16.25
C SER A 137 -9.31 26.09 -17.42
N THR A 138 -8.79 24.98 -17.97
CA THR A 138 -7.91 24.97 -19.15
C THR A 138 -8.66 24.96 -20.49
N GLY A 139 -9.99 25.04 -20.48
CA GLY A 139 -10.83 25.02 -21.67
C GLY A 139 -10.99 23.65 -22.32
N ARG A 140 -11.75 23.63 -23.42
CA ARG A 140 -11.85 22.52 -24.38
C ARG A 140 -11.44 23.09 -25.74
N ASN A 141 -10.45 22.44 -26.38
CA ASN A 141 -10.05 22.75 -27.76
C ASN A 141 -11.15 22.41 -28.76
#